data_AF-A0A9Q3CWK8-F1
#
_entry.id   AF-A0A9Q3CWK8-F1
#
_cell.length_a   1.000
_cell.length_b   1.000
_cell.length_c   1.000
_cell.angle_alpha   90.00
_cell.angle_beta   90.00
_cell.angle_gamma   90.00
#
_symmetry.space_group_name_H-M   'P 1'
#
loop_
_entity.id
_entity.type
_entity.pdbx_description
1 polymer ?
#
loop_
_entity_poly.entity_id
_entity_poly.type
_entity_poly.pdbx_seq_one_letter_code
_entity_poly.pdbx_strand_id
1 'polypeptide(L)'
;MQTISASQVIQSSAVEYLDNVGEPKYEVNGTVFTGLWYRPQNDGPALRATVYMKFASVYRKFEGEKASEFIKNVLYANSNGTWGLIKSKSIQFSVTKTELALHFEDLKFPSSVVSADLEYIANHWQDISFDLWEEVRGHHFFTFSMIYRALREGSSFARQMNDTGAASWYQNQADKVADQLELFWDTKAGYIITGRDLIYTYDKISGLDAGTILAFLHAGTYIPKDLRLGSLKTMKTFQALLNASSSIYPLNPKYQNYTAKPIGRYPEDAYNGTQRGYGNPWFLTTLAMSEYLYRLPSLAGSERFIYQNVGLSAKKVADEFLTIVCQSASINGSLHEEFDRNFGSGVGARDLTWSHVAFLSMNRARSGLPEF
;
A
#
# COMPACT_ATOMS: atom_id res chain seq x y z
N MET A 1 11.65 18.37 -2.02
CA MET A 1 13.03 18.20 -2.55
C MET A 1 13.87 17.24 -1.70
N GLN A 2 13.89 17.33 -0.36
CA GLN A 2 14.65 16.39 0.49
C GLN A 2 14.24 14.91 0.32
N THR A 3 12.94 14.61 0.21
CA THR A 3 12.45 13.23 0.00
C THR A 3 12.83 12.62 -1.34
N ILE A 4 12.79 13.43 -2.41
CA ILE A 4 13.20 13.03 -3.77
C ILE A 4 14.71 12.73 -3.77
N SER A 5 15.52 13.62 -3.20
CA SER A 5 16.96 13.41 -3.06
C SER A 5 17.27 12.14 -2.26
N ALA A 6 16.60 11.91 -1.12
CA ALA A 6 16.75 10.68 -0.34
C ALA A 6 16.35 9.43 -1.14
N SER A 7 15.26 9.49 -1.92
CA SER A 7 14.84 8.37 -2.78
C SER A 7 15.85 8.10 -3.89
N GLN A 8 16.42 9.15 -4.49
CA GLN A 8 17.48 9.03 -5.49
C GLN A 8 18.78 8.48 -4.90
N VAL A 9 19.15 8.85 -3.67
CA VAL A 9 20.29 8.27 -2.94
C VAL A 9 20.06 6.78 -2.70
N ILE A 10 18.88 6.42 -2.21
CA ILE A 10 18.48 5.03 -1.97
C ILE A 10 18.51 4.21 -3.27
N GLN A 11 17.90 4.71 -4.34
CA GLN A 11 17.87 4.03 -5.63
C GLN A 11 19.25 3.99 -6.31
N SER A 12 20.08 5.03 -6.18
CA SER A 12 21.41 5.06 -6.78
C SER A 12 22.41 4.16 -6.05
N SER A 13 22.34 4.06 -4.72
CA SER A 13 23.06 3.03 -3.96
C SER A 13 22.58 1.62 -4.31
N ALA A 14 21.35 1.47 -4.82
CA ALA A 14 20.85 0.23 -5.41
C ALA A 14 21.39 -0.06 -6.82
N VAL A 15 21.97 0.90 -7.54
CA VAL A 15 22.53 0.65 -8.89
C VAL A 15 23.88 -0.08 -8.83
N GLU A 16 24.64 0.06 -7.72
CA GLU A 16 25.86 -0.75 -7.50
C GLU A 16 25.55 -2.21 -7.13
N TYR A 17 24.35 -2.49 -6.61
CA TYR A 17 23.86 -3.82 -6.24
C TYR A 17 22.40 -3.94 -6.69
N LEU A 18 22.20 -4.46 -7.91
CA LEU A 18 20.95 -4.55 -8.70
C LEU A 18 19.65 -5.01 -7.99
N ASP A 19 19.69 -5.35 -6.70
CA ASP A 19 18.61 -5.97 -5.93
C ASP A 19 17.99 -5.08 -4.82
N ASN A 20 18.39 -3.81 -4.66
CA ASN A 20 18.02 -3.01 -3.47
C ASN A 20 16.73 -2.14 -3.60
N VAL A 21 16.08 -2.08 -4.77
CA VAL A 21 14.85 -1.25 -4.93
C VAL A 21 13.71 -1.77 -4.05
N GLY A 22 13.63 -3.10 -3.90
CA GLY A 22 12.72 -3.79 -2.98
C GLY A 22 13.23 -3.93 -1.54
N GLU A 23 14.31 -3.22 -1.15
CA GLU A 23 14.75 -3.23 0.24
C GLU A 23 13.71 -2.54 1.13
N PRO A 24 13.23 -3.18 2.21
CA PRO A 24 12.12 -2.65 3.01
C PRO A 24 12.45 -1.38 3.77
N LYS A 25 13.71 -1.24 4.23
CA LYS A 25 14.11 -0.16 5.14
C LYS A 25 15.56 0.25 5.01
N TYR A 26 15.81 1.47 5.46
CA TYR A 26 17.11 2.13 5.48
C TYR A 26 17.28 2.82 6.84
N GLU A 27 18.53 3.13 7.19
CA GLU A 27 18.81 3.96 8.36
C GLU A 27 18.32 5.39 8.14
N VAL A 28 18.01 6.11 9.22
CA VAL A 28 17.45 7.49 9.14
C VAL A 28 18.40 8.47 8.45
N ASN A 29 19.71 8.20 8.49
CA ASN A 29 20.74 8.98 7.79
C ASN A 29 20.84 8.66 6.28
N GLY A 30 20.02 7.73 5.77
CA GLY A 30 19.97 7.31 4.37
C GLY A 30 20.92 6.16 4.01
N THR A 31 21.70 5.61 4.95
CA THR A 31 22.55 4.46 4.67
C THR A 31 21.76 3.15 4.66
N VAL A 32 22.27 2.14 3.94
CA VAL A 32 21.65 0.81 3.86
C VAL A 32 21.62 0.13 5.24
N PHE A 33 20.48 -0.46 5.59
CA PHE A 33 20.37 -1.34 6.76
C PHE A 33 20.97 -2.72 6.41
N THR A 34 22.07 -3.10 7.05
CA THR A 34 22.83 -4.33 6.72
C THR A 34 22.48 -5.54 7.58
N GLY A 35 21.59 -5.39 8.56
CA GLY A 35 21.16 -6.49 9.44
C GLY A 35 20.33 -7.56 8.72
N LEU A 36 20.18 -8.73 9.36
CA LEU A 36 19.24 -9.75 8.91
C LEU A 36 17.82 -9.18 8.92
N TRP A 37 17.10 -9.39 7.82
CA TRP A 37 15.76 -8.87 7.63
C TRP A 37 14.99 -9.65 6.57
N TYR A 38 13.67 -9.54 6.62
CA TYR A 38 12.75 -10.16 5.69
C TYR A 38 12.64 -9.34 4.40
N ARG A 39 13.64 -9.50 3.54
CA ARG A 39 13.81 -8.83 2.24
C ARG A 39 13.77 -9.83 1.07
N PRO A 40 13.35 -9.43 -0.14
CA PRO A 40 12.80 -8.11 -0.50
C PRO A 40 11.31 -7.99 -0.16
N GLN A 41 10.77 -6.77 -0.23
CA GLN A 41 9.33 -6.44 -0.22
C GLN A 41 8.99 -5.59 -1.45
N ASN A 42 8.20 -6.17 -2.37
CA ASN A 42 7.98 -5.60 -3.70
C ASN A 42 6.81 -4.61 -3.77
N ASP A 43 6.09 -4.38 -2.68
CA ASP A 43 5.03 -3.36 -2.57
C ASP A 43 5.60 -1.95 -2.39
N GLY A 44 6.75 -1.82 -1.71
CA GLY A 44 7.43 -0.54 -1.46
C GLY A 44 7.66 0.31 -2.73
N PRO A 45 8.29 -0.23 -3.79
CA PRO A 45 8.48 0.48 -5.06
C PRO A 45 7.16 0.89 -5.71
N ALA A 46 6.14 0.03 -5.67
CA ALA A 46 4.83 0.34 -6.24
C ALA A 46 4.17 1.52 -5.50
N LEU A 47 4.16 1.49 -4.16
CA LEU A 47 3.64 2.56 -3.33
C LEU A 47 4.38 3.89 -3.59
N ARG A 48 5.72 3.83 -3.65
CA ARG A 48 6.57 5.01 -3.90
C ARG A 48 6.33 5.61 -5.29
N ALA A 49 6.25 4.79 -6.33
CA ALA A 49 5.92 5.23 -7.69
C ALA A 49 4.56 5.96 -7.72
N THR A 50 3.52 5.38 -7.12
CA THR A 50 2.19 5.97 -7.04
C THR A 50 2.20 7.34 -6.35
N VAL A 51 2.90 7.48 -5.23
CA VAL A 51 3.00 8.77 -4.52
C VAL A 51 3.67 9.83 -5.38
N TYR A 52 4.78 9.50 -6.05
CA TYR A 52 5.49 10.46 -6.89
C TYR A 52 4.71 10.84 -8.16
N MET A 53 3.96 9.91 -8.76
CA MET A 53 3.07 10.22 -9.88
C MET A 53 1.92 11.15 -9.46
N LYS A 54 1.34 10.94 -8.28
CA LYS A 54 0.34 11.88 -7.72
C LYS A 54 0.92 13.25 -7.44
N PHE A 55 2.10 13.30 -6.82
CA PHE A 55 2.83 14.55 -6.60
C PHE A 55 3.05 15.28 -7.93
N ALA A 56 3.52 14.57 -8.97
CA ALA A 56 3.73 15.14 -10.29
C ALA A 56 2.44 15.70 -10.90
N SER A 57 1.31 15.00 -10.76
CA SER A 57 0.00 15.47 -11.21
C SER A 57 -0.43 16.76 -10.51
N VAL A 58 -0.30 16.82 -9.19
CA VAL A 58 -0.61 18.02 -8.40
C VAL A 58 0.36 19.16 -8.75
N TYR A 59 1.66 18.91 -8.80
CA TYR A 59 2.68 19.91 -9.08
C TYR A 59 2.49 20.54 -10.47
N ARG A 60 2.18 19.72 -11.49
CA ARG A 60 1.83 20.21 -12.83
C ARG A 60 0.61 21.12 -12.82
N LYS A 61 -0.42 20.81 -12.03
CA LYS A 61 -1.62 21.64 -11.91
C LYS A 61 -1.33 23.03 -11.34
N PHE A 62 -0.36 23.17 -10.46
CA PHE A 62 -0.02 24.44 -9.80
C PHE A 62 1.04 25.27 -10.54
N GLU A 63 2.10 24.64 -11.06
CA GLU A 63 3.26 25.34 -11.62
C GLU A 63 3.38 25.26 -13.15
N GLY A 64 2.48 24.53 -13.82
CA GLY A 64 2.39 24.47 -15.28
C GLY A 64 3.67 23.95 -15.96
N GLU A 65 4.29 24.81 -16.78
CA GLU A 65 5.45 24.46 -17.61
C GLU A 65 6.70 24.16 -16.79
N LYS A 66 6.97 24.94 -15.72
CA LYS A 66 8.09 24.69 -14.79
C LYS A 66 8.02 23.30 -14.16
N ALA A 67 6.81 22.88 -13.77
CA ALA A 67 6.61 21.54 -13.27
C ALA A 67 6.82 20.48 -14.35
N SER A 68 6.40 20.74 -15.58
CA SER A 68 6.51 19.75 -16.67
C SER A 68 7.96 19.41 -17.00
N GLU A 69 8.86 20.39 -16.97
CA GLU A 69 10.30 20.16 -17.14
C GLU A 69 10.90 19.37 -15.98
N PHE A 70 10.62 19.77 -14.73
CA PHE A 70 11.08 19.05 -13.54
C PHE A 70 10.59 17.59 -13.54
N ILE A 71 9.31 17.38 -13.82
CA ILE A 71 8.72 16.04 -13.85
C ILE A 71 9.40 15.19 -14.93
N LYS A 72 9.60 15.75 -16.13
CA LYS A 72 10.24 15.03 -17.22
C LYS A 72 11.69 14.70 -16.90
N ASN A 73 12.48 15.64 -16.40
CA ASN A 73 13.93 15.49 -16.28
C ASN A 73 14.40 14.89 -14.95
N VAL A 74 13.58 14.93 -13.90
CA VAL A 74 13.95 14.47 -12.54
C VAL A 74 13.11 13.28 -12.10
N LEU A 75 11.80 13.33 -12.30
CA LEU A 75 10.92 12.26 -11.84
C LEU A 75 10.84 11.10 -12.85
N TYR A 76 10.89 11.39 -14.15
CA TYR A 76 10.61 10.41 -15.21
C TYR A 76 11.82 9.98 -16.06
N ALA A 77 12.62 10.91 -16.58
CA ALA A 77 13.75 10.61 -17.47
C ALA A 77 15.09 10.56 -16.71
N ASN A 78 16.01 9.74 -17.21
CA ASN A 78 17.40 9.74 -16.77
C ASN A 78 18.15 10.93 -17.42
N SER A 79 19.04 11.57 -16.66
CA SER A 79 19.80 12.77 -17.05
C SER A 79 20.76 12.58 -18.24
N ASN A 80 20.91 11.35 -18.73
CA ASN A 80 21.75 11.01 -19.88
C ASN A 80 21.00 10.81 -21.21
N GLY A 81 19.69 11.07 -21.28
CA GLY A 81 18.90 10.85 -22.51
C GLY A 81 18.71 9.37 -22.88
N THR A 82 19.30 8.46 -22.14
CA THR A 82 18.95 7.04 -22.11
C THR A 82 17.73 6.86 -21.22
N TRP A 83 16.56 6.78 -21.86
CA TRP A 83 15.36 6.15 -21.31
C TRP A 83 15.74 4.84 -20.59
N GLY A 84 15.01 4.48 -19.54
CA GLY A 84 15.29 3.35 -18.64
C GLY A 84 15.81 2.08 -19.33
N LEU A 85 16.52 1.24 -18.57
CA LEU A 85 17.35 0.08 -18.95
C LEU A 85 16.82 -0.85 -20.09
N ILE A 86 15.56 -0.73 -20.49
CA ILE A 86 14.95 -1.38 -21.66
C ILE A 86 15.41 -0.80 -23.03
N LYS A 87 16.02 0.39 -23.13
CA LYS A 87 16.39 0.98 -24.46
C LYS A 87 17.89 1.03 -24.79
N SER A 88 18.74 0.13 -24.27
CA SER A 88 20.17 0.10 -24.63
C SER A 88 20.52 -0.62 -25.94
N LYS A 89 19.55 -1.13 -26.70
CA LYS A 89 19.76 -1.55 -28.09
C LYS A 89 18.95 -0.68 -29.02
N SER A 90 19.68 0.15 -29.78
CA SER A 90 19.22 1.03 -30.85
C SER A 90 18.33 2.21 -30.45
N ILE A 91 18.93 3.39 -30.32
CA ILE A 91 18.56 4.66 -30.98
C ILE A 91 19.47 5.76 -30.39
N GLN A 92 20.36 6.33 -31.23
CA GLN A 92 21.15 7.52 -30.89
C GLN A 92 20.39 8.77 -31.34
N PHE A 93 20.21 9.75 -30.44
CA PHE A 93 19.91 11.13 -30.82
C PHE A 93 20.71 12.11 -29.95
N SER A 94 21.29 13.11 -30.62
CA SER A 94 22.07 14.21 -30.06
C SER A 94 21.19 15.46 -29.89
N VAL A 95 21.12 16.02 -28.69
CA VAL A 95 20.55 17.37 -28.45
C VAL A 95 21.48 18.16 -27.53
N THR A 96 21.75 19.41 -27.90
CA THR A 96 22.68 20.35 -27.26
C THR A 96 22.07 21.09 -26.07
N LYS A 97 22.89 21.29 -25.03
CA LYS A 97 22.61 22.00 -23.76
C LYS A 97 22.65 23.52 -23.90
N THR A 98 21.59 24.23 -23.50
CA THR A 98 21.56 25.56 -22.83
C THR A 98 20.08 25.91 -22.60
N GLU A 99 19.53 26.43 -21.51
CA GLU A 99 19.96 27.14 -20.28
C GLU A 99 18.96 26.76 -19.16
N LEU A 100 19.42 26.28 -18.00
CA LEU A 100 18.69 26.29 -16.70
C LEU A 100 19.59 25.83 -15.52
N ALA A 101 20.91 26.03 -15.68
CA ALA A 101 21.92 25.55 -14.73
C ALA A 101 22.25 26.60 -13.67
N LEU A 102 21.32 26.89 -12.76
CA LEU A 102 21.66 27.58 -11.51
C LEU A 102 20.81 26.97 -10.39
N HIS A 103 21.48 26.18 -9.53
CA HIS A 103 21.02 25.50 -8.29
C HIS A 103 20.77 23.98 -8.30
N PHE A 104 21.27 23.23 -9.29
CA PHE A 104 21.15 21.75 -9.28
C PHE A 104 22.47 20.98 -9.57
N GLU A 105 23.63 21.65 -9.63
CA GLU A 105 24.90 21.02 -10.01
C GLU A 105 25.50 20.05 -8.96
N ASP A 106 25.02 20.06 -7.72
CA ASP A 106 25.58 19.21 -6.65
C ASP A 106 24.86 17.85 -6.46
N LEU A 107 23.77 17.60 -7.19
CA LEU A 107 23.05 16.31 -7.15
C LEU A 107 23.49 15.41 -8.31
N LYS A 108 24.66 14.77 -8.19
CA LYS A 108 25.09 13.68 -9.09
C LYS A 108 24.34 12.38 -8.76
N PHE A 109 23.06 12.26 -9.13
CA PHE A 109 22.31 10.99 -9.00
C PHE A 109 21.79 10.48 -10.36
N PRO A 110 22.11 9.24 -10.78
CA PRO A 110 21.90 8.75 -12.16
C PRO A 110 20.57 8.03 -12.45
N SER A 111 19.46 8.25 -11.73
CA SER A 111 18.19 7.58 -12.06
C SER A 111 16.93 8.39 -11.72
N SER A 112 15.96 8.39 -12.63
CA SER A 112 14.60 8.89 -12.42
C SER A 112 13.86 8.07 -11.37
N VAL A 113 13.20 8.71 -10.40
CA VAL A 113 12.59 8.01 -9.26
C VAL A 113 11.39 7.15 -9.68
N VAL A 114 10.49 7.69 -10.50
CA VAL A 114 9.26 6.98 -10.92
C VAL A 114 9.58 5.84 -11.86
N SER A 115 10.40 6.09 -12.89
CA SER A 115 10.68 5.05 -13.88
C SER A 115 11.54 3.93 -13.30
N ALA A 116 12.45 4.20 -12.35
CA ALA A 116 13.21 3.14 -11.70
C ALA A 116 12.28 2.16 -10.96
N ASP A 117 11.32 2.68 -10.19
CA ASP A 117 10.36 1.85 -9.46
C ASP A 117 9.40 1.10 -10.41
N LEU A 118 8.89 1.77 -11.45
CA LEU A 118 8.00 1.15 -12.44
C LEU A 118 8.70 0.06 -13.24
N GLU A 119 9.95 0.26 -13.65
CA GLU A 119 10.73 -0.75 -14.35
C GLU A 119 11.05 -1.93 -13.44
N TYR A 120 11.39 -1.68 -12.18
CA TYR A 120 11.60 -2.75 -11.20
C TYR A 120 10.34 -3.62 -11.07
N ILE A 121 9.18 -3.04 -10.72
CA ILE A 121 7.96 -3.84 -10.54
C ILE A 121 7.46 -4.48 -11.84
N ALA A 122 7.68 -3.85 -13.00
CA ALA A 122 7.28 -4.43 -14.29
C ALA A 122 8.08 -5.69 -14.65
N ASN A 123 9.29 -5.84 -14.13
CA ASN A 123 10.17 -6.99 -14.38
C ASN A 123 10.20 -8.02 -13.23
N HIS A 124 9.80 -7.62 -12.02
CA HIS A 124 9.97 -8.43 -10.80
C HIS A 124 8.67 -8.79 -10.08
N TRP A 125 7.49 -8.48 -10.62
CA TRP A 125 6.22 -8.79 -9.93
C TRP A 125 5.98 -10.29 -9.74
N GLN A 126 6.59 -11.14 -10.57
CA GLN A 126 6.56 -12.60 -10.46
C GLN A 126 7.50 -13.15 -9.38
N ASP A 127 8.39 -12.32 -8.85
CA ASP A 127 9.38 -12.79 -7.87
C ASP A 127 8.74 -12.90 -6.49
N ILE A 128 9.11 -13.96 -5.78
CA ILE A 128 8.65 -14.20 -4.42
C ILE A 128 9.27 -13.17 -3.47
N SER A 129 8.42 -12.46 -2.73
CA SER A 129 8.81 -11.45 -1.73
C SER A 129 8.22 -11.75 -0.35
N PHE A 130 8.63 -10.97 0.64
CA PHE A 130 7.92 -10.91 1.91
C PHE A 130 6.65 -10.06 1.79
N ASP A 131 5.69 -10.29 2.68
CA ASP A 131 4.45 -9.52 2.77
C ASP A 131 4.67 -8.17 3.47
N LEU A 132 3.64 -7.31 3.47
CA LEU A 132 3.66 -5.99 4.11
C LEU A 132 3.92 -6.03 5.64
N TRP A 133 3.76 -7.21 6.24
CA TRP A 133 4.00 -7.45 7.67
C TRP A 133 5.40 -7.96 7.96
N GLU A 134 6.22 -8.15 6.91
CA GLU A 134 7.61 -8.57 7.00
C GLU A 134 7.77 -9.98 7.60
N GLU A 135 6.86 -10.92 7.27
CA GLU A 135 6.77 -12.23 7.96
C GLU A 135 6.64 -13.42 7.00
N VAL A 136 5.73 -13.31 6.03
CA VAL A 136 5.33 -14.40 5.15
C VAL A 136 6.04 -14.27 3.82
N ARG A 137 6.66 -15.35 3.32
CA ARG A 137 7.36 -15.37 2.03
C ARG A 137 6.53 -16.09 0.97
N GLY A 138 6.13 -15.37 -0.08
CA GLY A 138 5.24 -15.88 -1.14
C GLY A 138 4.79 -14.79 -2.11
N HIS A 139 3.67 -15.01 -2.79
CA HIS A 139 2.92 -13.99 -3.54
C HIS A 139 1.76 -13.46 -2.70
N HIS A 140 1.63 -12.14 -2.59
CA HIS A 140 0.71 -11.52 -1.65
C HIS A 140 -0.32 -10.62 -2.33
N PHE A 141 -1.57 -10.71 -1.92
CA PHE A 141 -2.68 -9.95 -2.49
C PHE A 141 -2.45 -8.44 -2.39
N PHE A 142 -1.95 -7.96 -1.25
CA PHE A 142 -1.62 -6.55 -1.04
C PHE A 142 -0.55 -6.07 -2.03
N THR A 143 0.57 -6.79 -2.12
CA THR A 143 1.68 -6.47 -3.03
C THR A 143 1.23 -6.43 -4.49
N PHE A 144 0.50 -7.45 -4.94
CA PHE A 144 -0.02 -7.49 -6.31
C PHE A 144 -1.02 -6.35 -6.59
N SER A 145 -1.85 -6.00 -5.60
CA SER A 145 -2.78 -4.87 -5.72
C SER A 145 -2.05 -3.53 -5.89
N MET A 146 -0.96 -3.31 -5.13
CA MET A 146 -0.15 -2.09 -5.25
C MET A 146 0.60 -2.05 -6.58
N ILE A 147 1.24 -3.15 -6.98
CA ILE A 147 1.93 -3.25 -8.27
C ILE A 147 0.97 -2.98 -9.43
N TYR A 148 -0.19 -3.62 -9.43
CA TYR A 148 -1.21 -3.42 -10.46
C TYR A 148 -1.64 -1.94 -10.56
N ARG A 149 -1.93 -1.31 -9.41
CA ARG A 149 -2.25 0.12 -9.35
C ARG A 149 -1.12 0.96 -9.94
N ALA A 150 0.11 0.74 -9.49
CA ALA A 150 1.29 1.51 -9.92
C ALA A 150 1.55 1.35 -11.42
N LEU A 151 1.42 0.15 -11.99
CA LEU A 151 1.59 -0.08 -13.43
C LEU A 151 0.49 0.58 -14.28
N ARG A 152 -0.77 0.57 -13.80
CA ARG A 152 -1.90 1.25 -14.48
C ARG A 152 -1.73 2.77 -14.47
N GLU A 153 -1.36 3.34 -13.33
CA GLU A 153 -1.05 4.76 -13.21
C GLU A 153 0.21 5.10 -14.04
N GLY A 154 1.24 4.27 -13.98
CA GLY A 154 2.49 4.38 -14.72
C GLY A 154 2.29 4.36 -16.23
N SER A 155 1.41 3.50 -16.74
CA SER A 155 1.02 3.49 -18.15
C SER A 155 0.43 4.83 -18.58
N SER A 156 -0.47 5.40 -17.77
CA SER A 156 -1.08 6.71 -18.04
C SER A 156 -0.06 7.84 -17.95
N PHE A 157 0.82 7.79 -16.94
CA PHE A 157 1.88 8.76 -16.72
C PHE A 157 2.90 8.77 -17.87
N ALA A 158 3.32 7.59 -18.34
CA ALA A 158 4.24 7.45 -19.47
C ALA A 158 3.65 8.04 -20.77
N ARG A 159 2.35 7.85 -21.03
CA ARG A 159 1.68 8.51 -22.18
C ARG A 159 1.76 10.03 -22.09
N GLN A 160 1.59 10.60 -20.89
CA GLN A 160 1.72 12.05 -20.69
C GLN A 160 3.14 12.57 -20.93
N MET A 161 4.16 11.70 -20.86
CA MET A 161 5.55 12.03 -21.18
C MET A 161 5.93 11.71 -22.63
N ASN A 162 4.96 11.32 -23.45
CA ASN A 162 5.16 10.83 -24.83
C ASN A 162 6.04 9.58 -24.94
N ASP A 163 6.16 8.75 -23.89
CA ASP A 163 6.79 7.42 -23.98
C ASP A 163 5.73 6.34 -24.15
N THR A 164 5.24 6.20 -25.39
CA THR A 164 4.20 5.23 -25.74
C THR A 164 4.67 3.78 -25.62
N GLY A 165 5.98 3.53 -25.73
CA GLY A 165 6.59 2.21 -25.56
C GLY A 165 6.48 1.74 -24.10
N ALA A 166 6.97 2.56 -23.16
CA ALA A 166 6.85 2.28 -21.73
C ALA A 166 5.38 2.19 -21.31
N ALA A 167 4.52 3.08 -21.83
CA ALA A 167 3.09 3.04 -21.54
C ALA A 167 2.43 1.70 -21.92
N SER A 168 2.71 1.19 -23.11
CA SER A 168 2.19 -0.10 -23.59
C SER A 168 2.77 -1.27 -22.79
N TRP A 169 4.06 -1.21 -22.44
CA TRP A 169 4.70 -2.22 -21.60
C TRP A 169 4.07 -2.32 -20.21
N TYR A 170 3.96 -1.20 -19.50
CA TYR A 170 3.34 -1.17 -18.18
C TYR A 170 1.89 -1.61 -18.20
N GLN A 171 1.14 -1.27 -19.26
CA GLN A 171 -0.22 -1.78 -19.43
C GLN A 171 -0.24 -3.30 -19.59
N ASN A 172 0.64 -3.86 -20.43
CA ASN A 172 0.71 -5.31 -20.61
C ASN A 172 1.09 -6.06 -19.33
N GLN A 173 1.98 -5.50 -18.52
CA GLN A 173 2.32 -6.08 -17.21
C GLN A 173 1.15 -5.97 -16.23
N ALA A 174 0.46 -4.82 -16.19
CA ALA A 174 -0.74 -4.67 -15.37
C ALA A 174 -1.81 -5.71 -15.72
N ASP A 175 -2.04 -5.98 -17.01
CA ASP A 175 -3.02 -6.98 -17.45
C ASP A 175 -2.67 -8.39 -16.92
N LYS A 176 -1.39 -8.78 -16.96
CA LYS A 176 -0.92 -10.05 -16.39
C LYS A 176 -1.04 -10.11 -14.86
N VAL A 177 -0.78 -9.00 -14.17
CA VAL A 177 -0.99 -8.93 -12.71
C VAL A 177 -2.48 -9.02 -12.36
N ALA A 178 -3.36 -8.49 -13.21
CA ALA A 178 -4.82 -8.64 -13.02
C ALA A 178 -5.24 -10.11 -13.06
N ASP A 179 -4.72 -10.90 -14.00
CA ASP A 179 -4.98 -12.35 -14.07
C ASP A 179 -4.56 -13.06 -12.77
N GLN A 180 -3.46 -12.62 -12.15
CA GLN A 180 -2.99 -13.18 -10.88
C GLN A 180 -3.83 -12.74 -9.67
N LEU A 181 -4.40 -11.55 -9.69
CA LEU A 181 -5.29 -11.06 -8.63
C LEU A 181 -6.57 -11.89 -8.54
N GLU A 182 -7.08 -12.42 -9.66
CA GLU A 182 -8.27 -13.27 -9.67
C GLU A 182 -8.09 -14.56 -8.86
N LEU A 183 -6.87 -15.11 -8.86
CA LEU A 183 -6.53 -16.37 -8.22
C LEU A 183 -6.48 -16.30 -6.69
N PHE A 184 -6.47 -15.11 -6.09
CA PHE A 184 -6.53 -14.97 -4.62
C PHE A 184 -7.94 -15.18 -4.06
N TRP A 185 -8.98 -15.29 -4.89
CA TRP A 185 -10.29 -15.69 -4.42
C TRP A 185 -10.34 -17.20 -4.17
N ASP A 186 -10.45 -17.60 -2.91
CA ASP A 186 -10.63 -19.01 -2.56
C ASP A 186 -12.13 -19.36 -2.52
N THR A 187 -12.57 -20.22 -3.44
CA THR A 187 -13.98 -20.60 -3.55
C THR A 187 -14.49 -21.44 -2.38
N LYS A 188 -13.60 -22.17 -1.69
CA LYS A 188 -13.95 -23.05 -0.58
C LYS A 188 -14.04 -22.26 0.72
N ALA A 189 -13.08 -21.38 0.97
CA ALA A 189 -13.06 -20.46 2.11
C ALA A 189 -14.13 -19.37 1.97
N GLY A 190 -14.40 -18.95 0.72
CA GLY A 190 -15.41 -17.94 0.41
C GLY A 190 -14.97 -16.51 0.70
N TYR A 191 -13.66 -16.26 0.73
CA TYR A 191 -13.04 -14.94 0.87
C TYR A 191 -11.72 -14.88 0.09
N ILE A 192 -11.15 -13.68 -0.02
CA ILE A 192 -9.83 -13.47 -0.62
C ILE A 192 -8.77 -13.89 0.39
N ILE A 193 -7.96 -14.89 0.04
CA ILE A 193 -6.79 -15.29 0.83
C ILE A 193 -5.64 -14.32 0.60
N THR A 194 -4.85 -14.06 1.63
CA THR A 194 -3.79 -13.04 1.56
C THR A 194 -2.57 -13.47 0.74
N GLY A 195 -2.30 -14.78 0.65
CA GLY A 195 -1.06 -15.31 0.09
C GLY A 195 -1.26 -16.55 -0.78
N ARG A 196 -0.42 -16.68 -1.82
CA ARG A 196 -0.30 -17.86 -2.69
C ARG A 196 1.18 -18.18 -2.90
N ASP A 197 1.47 -19.37 -3.45
CA ASP A 197 2.84 -19.82 -3.76
C ASP A 197 3.79 -19.64 -2.55
N LEU A 198 3.28 -19.97 -1.36
CA LEU A 198 3.92 -19.71 -0.09
C LEU A 198 5.14 -20.62 0.10
N ILE A 199 6.30 -20.01 0.35
CA ILE A 199 7.53 -20.68 0.75
C ILE A 199 7.61 -20.78 2.27
N TYR A 200 7.16 -19.74 2.96
CA TYR A 200 7.17 -19.66 4.42
C TYR A 200 5.94 -18.92 4.92
N THR A 201 5.18 -19.55 5.80
CA THR A 201 3.84 -19.09 6.18
C THR A 201 3.79 -18.29 7.48
N TYR A 202 4.84 -18.34 8.30
CA TYR A 202 4.87 -17.71 9.62
C TYR A 202 3.66 -18.06 10.50
N ASP A 203 3.20 -19.32 10.45
CA ASP A 203 2.02 -19.84 11.13
C ASP A 203 0.67 -19.23 10.69
N LYS A 204 0.64 -18.43 9.61
CA LYS A 204 -0.58 -17.88 9.01
C LYS A 204 -1.31 -18.95 8.18
N ILE A 205 -2.26 -19.65 8.80
CA ILE A 205 -2.95 -20.81 8.21
C ILE A 205 -4.34 -20.51 7.63
N SER A 206 -5.09 -19.53 8.16
CA SER A 206 -6.42 -19.19 7.64
C SER A 206 -6.37 -18.48 6.29
N GLY A 207 -5.29 -17.76 6.01
CA GLY A 207 -5.19 -16.86 4.87
C GLY A 207 -6.02 -15.57 5.02
N LEU A 208 -6.68 -15.35 6.17
CA LEU A 208 -7.33 -14.07 6.48
C LEU A 208 -6.29 -13.04 6.92
N ASP A 209 -6.44 -11.80 6.45
CA ASP A 209 -5.48 -10.73 6.76
C ASP A 209 -6.08 -9.35 6.53
N ALA A 210 -5.89 -8.42 7.45
CA ALA A 210 -6.29 -7.02 7.33
C ALA A 210 -5.56 -6.30 6.19
N GLY A 211 -4.39 -6.80 5.76
CA GLY A 211 -3.70 -6.42 4.54
C GLY A 211 -4.58 -6.51 3.29
N THR A 212 -5.56 -7.43 3.23
CA THR A 212 -6.53 -7.47 2.11
C THR A 212 -7.48 -6.27 2.13
N ILE A 213 -7.91 -5.82 3.31
CA ILE A 213 -8.74 -4.63 3.47
C ILE A 213 -7.95 -3.37 3.12
N LEU A 214 -6.71 -3.29 3.60
CA LEU A 214 -5.77 -2.24 3.22
C LEU A 214 -5.57 -2.21 1.70
N ALA A 215 -5.43 -3.37 1.04
CA ALA A 215 -5.29 -3.44 -0.41
C ALA A 215 -6.49 -2.83 -1.14
N PHE A 216 -7.73 -3.10 -0.70
CA PHE A 216 -8.92 -2.51 -1.33
C PHE A 216 -8.93 -0.98 -1.19
N LEU A 217 -8.56 -0.47 -0.01
CA LEU A 217 -8.51 0.97 0.26
C LEU A 217 -7.40 1.66 -0.52
N HIS A 218 -6.20 1.07 -0.53
CA HIS A 218 -5.03 1.64 -1.18
C HIS A 218 -5.00 1.41 -2.69
N ALA A 219 -5.71 0.42 -3.23
CA ALA A 219 -5.84 0.25 -4.68
C ALA A 219 -6.98 1.11 -5.25
N GLY A 220 -7.99 1.41 -4.43
CA GLY A 220 -9.09 2.30 -4.77
C GLY A 220 -9.86 1.83 -6.00
N THR A 221 -10.10 2.75 -6.93
CA THR A 221 -10.80 2.43 -8.19
C THR A 221 -9.91 1.82 -9.27
N TYR A 222 -8.59 1.77 -9.07
CA TYR A 222 -7.66 1.26 -10.07
C TYR A 222 -7.81 -0.25 -10.23
N ILE A 223 -7.98 -1.00 -9.13
CA ILE A 223 -8.11 -2.47 -9.04
C ILE A 223 -9.24 -3.04 -9.93
N PRO A 224 -9.18 -4.32 -10.38
CA PRO A 224 -10.27 -4.97 -11.11
C PRO A 224 -11.64 -4.83 -10.45
N LYS A 225 -12.70 -4.72 -11.27
CA LYS A 225 -14.04 -4.31 -10.82
C LYS A 225 -14.63 -5.21 -9.73
N ASP A 226 -14.37 -6.51 -9.81
CA ASP A 226 -14.83 -7.53 -8.86
C ASP A 226 -14.05 -7.54 -7.54
N LEU A 227 -12.98 -6.73 -7.45
CA LEU A 227 -12.15 -6.51 -6.26
C LEU A 227 -12.27 -5.07 -5.71
N ARG A 228 -13.13 -4.23 -6.31
CA ARG A 228 -13.42 -2.88 -5.80
C ARG A 228 -14.30 -2.94 -4.56
N LEU A 229 -14.21 -1.89 -3.74
CA LEU A 229 -15.04 -1.70 -2.55
C LEU A 229 -16.53 -1.89 -2.86
N GLY A 230 -17.20 -2.70 -2.03
CA GLY A 230 -18.62 -3.04 -2.18
C GLY A 230 -18.91 -4.18 -3.16
N SER A 231 -17.90 -4.80 -3.77
CA SER A 231 -18.08 -6.06 -4.50
C SER A 231 -18.38 -7.22 -3.55
N LEU A 232 -18.94 -8.31 -4.07
CA LEU A 232 -19.25 -9.49 -3.28
C LEU A 232 -17.99 -10.08 -2.61
N LYS A 233 -16.87 -10.13 -3.34
CA LYS A 233 -15.61 -10.71 -2.84
C LYS A 233 -15.06 -9.88 -1.67
N THR A 234 -15.04 -8.55 -1.80
CA THR A 234 -14.53 -7.67 -0.74
C THR A 234 -15.44 -7.66 0.48
N MET A 235 -16.77 -7.66 0.29
CA MET A 235 -17.73 -7.72 1.40
C MET A 235 -17.66 -9.04 2.17
N LYS A 236 -17.51 -10.18 1.47
CA LYS A 236 -17.31 -11.48 2.14
C LYS A 236 -15.99 -11.55 2.90
N THR A 237 -14.91 -10.98 2.34
CA THR A 237 -13.60 -10.91 3.01
C THR A 237 -13.65 -10.04 4.26
N PHE A 238 -14.29 -8.86 4.19
CA PHE A 238 -14.56 -8.00 5.34
C PHE A 238 -15.32 -8.76 6.45
N GLN A 239 -16.40 -9.45 6.09
CA GLN A 239 -17.19 -10.21 7.07
C GLN A 239 -16.40 -11.37 7.69
N ALA A 240 -15.61 -12.09 6.90
CA ALA A 240 -14.80 -13.20 7.39
C ALA A 240 -13.74 -12.72 8.40
N LEU A 241 -13.06 -11.60 8.10
CA LEU A 241 -12.06 -11.02 9.01
C LEU A 241 -12.69 -10.50 10.32
N LEU A 242 -13.85 -9.84 10.23
CA LEU A 242 -14.60 -9.39 11.42
C LEU A 242 -15.04 -10.58 12.29
N ASN A 243 -15.57 -11.63 11.67
CA ASN A 243 -16.00 -12.84 12.37
C ASN A 243 -14.82 -13.52 13.08
N ALA A 244 -13.68 -13.66 12.40
CA ALA A 244 -12.48 -14.24 13.00
C ALA A 244 -11.98 -13.41 14.19
N SER A 245 -12.02 -12.08 14.08
CA SER A 245 -11.57 -11.17 15.15
C SER A 245 -12.52 -11.14 16.37
N SER A 246 -13.77 -11.56 16.18
CA SER A 246 -14.82 -11.45 17.22
C SER A 246 -14.63 -12.41 18.41
N SER A 247 -13.80 -13.45 18.27
CA SER A 247 -13.56 -14.46 19.32
C SER A 247 -12.14 -14.48 19.89
N ILE A 248 -11.19 -13.74 19.31
CA ILE A 248 -9.77 -13.89 19.64
C ILE A 248 -9.30 -12.98 20.78
N TYR A 249 -9.90 -11.80 20.98
CA TYR A 249 -9.41 -10.84 21.97
C TYR A 249 -10.23 -10.85 23.26
N PRO A 250 -9.59 -11.04 24.45
CA PRO A 250 -10.25 -10.91 25.74
C PRO A 250 -10.91 -9.55 26.00
N LEU A 251 -10.54 -8.51 25.25
CA LEU A 251 -11.16 -7.18 25.24
C LEU A 251 -12.57 -7.18 24.63
N ASN A 252 -12.93 -8.15 23.78
CA ASN A 252 -14.20 -8.16 23.03
C ASN A 252 -15.49 -8.06 23.88
N PRO A 253 -15.59 -8.65 25.09
CA PRO A 253 -16.75 -8.48 25.97
C PRO A 253 -17.05 -7.01 26.32
N LYS A 254 -16.04 -6.13 26.36
CA LYS A 254 -16.24 -4.67 26.52
C LYS A 254 -17.12 -4.08 25.41
N TYR A 255 -17.09 -4.69 24.22
CA TYR A 255 -17.77 -4.26 23.01
C TYR A 255 -18.91 -5.22 22.62
N GLN A 256 -19.49 -5.97 23.56
CA GLN A 256 -20.54 -6.96 23.28
C GLN A 256 -21.76 -6.38 22.55
N ASN A 257 -22.08 -5.09 22.78
CA ASN A 257 -23.21 -4.42 22.15
C ASN A 257 -22.89 -3.80 20.78
N TYR A 258 -21.63 -3.88 20.32
CA TYR A 258 -21.22 -3.36 19.01
C TYR A 258 -21.23 -4.50 17.99
N THR A 259 -21.54 -4.18 16.74
CA THR A 259 -21.23 -5.05 15.61
C THR A 259 -19.72 -5.07 15.38
N ALA A 260 -19.08 -3.89 15.44
CA ALA A 260 -17.63 -3.78 15.34
C ALA A 260 -16.89 -4.49 16.49
N LYS A 261 -15.66 -4.91 16.22
CA LYS A 261 -14.71 -5.47 17.19
C LYS A 261 -13.31 -4.93 16.91
N PRO A 262 -12.40 -4.89 17.90
CA PRO A 262 -10.97 -4.69 17.66
C PRO A 262 -10.44 -5.65 16.58
N ILE A 263 -9.57 -5.15 15.70
CA ILE A 263 -9.03 -5.91 14.56
C ILE A 263 -7.51 -5.85 14.64
N GLY A 264 -6.82 -6.99 14.51
CA GLY A 264 -5.35 -7.08 14.39
C GLY A 264 -4.90 -7.20 12.95
N ARG A 265 -3.72 -7.79 12.73
CA ARG A 265 -3.21 -8.08 11.37
C ARG A 265 -3.91 -9.30 10.77
N TYR A 266 -3.83 -10.44 11.44
CA TYR A 266 -4.48 -11.70 11.04
C TYR A 266 -4.80 -12.57 12.27
N PRO A 267 -5.72 -13.55 12.18
CA PRO A 267 -6.23 -14.27 13.36
C PRO A 267 -5.15 -15.04 14.15
N GLU A 268 -4.15 -15.57 13.46
CA GLU A 268 -3.06 -16.37 14.02
C GLU A 268 -1.86 -15.54 14.48
N ASP A 269 -1.97 -14.21 14.41
CA ASP A 269 -0.88 -13.32 14.76
C ASP A 269 -0.37 -13.58 16.19
N ALA A 270 0.95 -13.62 16.32
CA ALA A 270 1.66 -13.85 17.55
C ALA A 270 2.56 -12.68 17.94
N TYR A 271 2.65 -11.60 17.16
CA TYR A 271 3.44 -10.43 17.51
C TYR A 271 2.67 -9.49 18.45
N ASN A 272 3.30 -9.09 19.55
CA ASN A 272 2.69 -8.25 20.59
C ASN A 272 3.24 -6.81 20.63
N GLY A 273 3.85 -6.34 19.53
CA GLY A 273 4.50 -5.04 19.45
C GLY A 273 5.99 -5.03 19.88
N THR A 274 6.51 -6.14 20.41
CA THR A 274 7.94 -6.26 20.79
C THR A 274 8.54 -7.63 20.52
N GLN A 275 7.74 -8.69 20.64
CA GLN A 275 8.19 -10.08 20.49
C GLN A 275 7.03 -10.98 20.04
N ARG A 276 7.34 -12.26 19.76
CA ARG A 276 6.32 -13.29 19.55
C ARG A 276 5.76 -13.82 20.88
N GLY A 277 4.49 -14.21 20.87
CA GLY A 277 3.76 -14.85 21.95
C GLY A 277 2.25 -14.81 21.71
N TYR A 278 1.71 -13.63 21.41
CA TYR A 278 0.29 -13.42 21.15
C TYR A 278 0.08 -12.14 20.32
N GLY A 279 -0.89 -12.14 19.42
CA GLY A 279 -1.27 -10.97 18.64
C GLY A 279 -2.17 -10.01 19.42
N ASN A 280 -2.03 -8.71 19.16
CA ASN A 280 -2.95 -7.67 19.61
C ASN A 280 -3.80 -7.13 18.45
N PRO A 281 -4.90 -6.42 18.73
CA PRO A 281 -5.52 -5.54 17.75
C PRO A 281 -4.62 -4.33 17.44
N TRP A 282 -4.72 -3.83 16.22
CA TRP A 282 -3.92 -2.74 15.68
C TRP A 282 -4.79 -1.51 15.43
N PHE A 283 -4.25 -0.33 15.72
CA PHE A 283 -4.97 0.92 15.48
C PHE A 283 -5.30 1.10 14.00
N LEU A 284 -4.31 0.91 13.12
CA LEU A 284 -4.47 1.12 11.69
C LEU A 284 -5.44 0.13 11.03
N THR A 285 -5.48 -1.13 11.47
CA THR A 285 -6.37 -2.14 10.85
C THR A 285 -7.81 -2.00 11.35
N THR A 286 -8.00 -1.62 12.61
CA THR A 286 -9.32 -1.26 13.15
C THR A 286 -9.87 -0.01 12.43
N LEU A 287 -9.01 0.98 12.17
CA LEU A 287 -9.36 2.17 11.37
C LEU A 287 -9.65 1.82 9.89
N ALA A 288 -8.90 0.89 9.30
CA ALA A 288 -9.13 0.43 7.93
C ALA A 288 -10.52 -0.20 7.75
N MET A 289 -11.00 -0.96 8.74
CA MET A 289 -12.36 -1.51 8.71
C MET A 289 -13.43 -0.42 8.79
N SER A 290 -13.20 0.64 9.59
CA SER A 290 -14.06 1.83 9.62
C SER A 290 -14.06 2.56 8.27
N GLU A 291 -12.87 2.81 7.71
CA GLU A 291 -12.70 3.48 6.42
C GLU A 291 -13.37 2.70 5.28
N TYR A 292 -13.22 1.38 5.24
CA TYR A 292 -13.86 0.51 4.26
C TYR A 292 -15.36 0.76 4.21
N LEU A 293 -16.01 0.81 5.38
CA LEU A 293 -17.45 1.03 5.48
C LEU A 293 -17.87 2.45 5.08
N TYR A 294 -17.12 3.49 5.44
CA TYR A 294 -17.42 4.85 4.97
C TYR A 294 -17.20 5.04 3.46
N ARG A 295 -16.28 4.28 2.87
CA ARG A 295 -16.00 4.33 1.42
C ARG A 295 -16.89 3.42 0.59
N LEU A 296 -17.76 2.61 1.20
CA LEU A 296 -18.70 1.82 0.43
C LEU A 296 -19.51 2.76 -0.47
N PRO A 297 -19.61 2.47 -1.78
CA PRO A 297 -20.43 3.26 -2.65
C PRO A 297 -21.88 3.16 -2.17
N SER A 298 -22.67 4.24 -2.34
CA SER A 298 -24.11 4.29 -2.02
C SER A 298 -24.97 3.43 -2.96
N LEU A 299 -24.43 2.32 -3.44
CA LEU A 299 -25.17 1.34 -4.20
C LEU A 299 -26.13 0.61 -3.26
N ALA A 300 -27.38 0.49 -3.67
CA ALA A 300 -28.38 -0.25 -2.91
C ALA A 300 -27.93 -1.66 -2.51
N GLY A 301 -27.03 -2.30 -3.28
CA GLY A 301 -26.50 -3.64 -2.98
C GLY A 301 -25.56 -3.71 -1.77
N SER A 302 -24.62 -2.78 -1.60
CA SER A 302 -23.64 -2.79 -0.50
C SER A 302 -24.29 -2.42 0.83
N GLU A 303 -25.09 -1.36 0.86
CA GLU A 303 -25.84 -0.98 2.07
C GLU A 303 -26.86 -2.05 2.47
N ARG A 304 -27.57 -2.65 1.50
CA ARG A 304 -28.50 -3.75 1.76
C ARG A 304 -27.78 -4.98 2.29
N PHE A 305 -26.60 -5.33 1.76
CA PHE A 305 -25.82 -6.46 2.27
C PHE A 305 -25.49 -6.28 3.75
N ILE A 306 -24.96 -5.11 4.14
CA ILE A 306 -24.64 -4.84 5.54
C ILE A 306 -25.92 -4.86 6.39
N TYR A 307 -26.94 -4.10 5.99
CA TYR A 307 -28.20 -4.01 6.74
C TYR A 307 -28.88 -5.38 6.94
N GLN A 308 -28.88 -6.24 5.92
CA GLN A 308 -29.47 -7.58 6.01
C GLN A 308 -28.70 -8.52 6.94
N ASN A 309 -27.38 -8.40 7.03
CA ASN A 309 -26.56 -9.28 7.86
C ASN A 309 -26.44 -8.80 9.32
N VAL A 310 -26.46 -7.48 9.56
CA VAL A 310 -26.17 -6.92 10.90
C VAL A 310 -27.26 -5.98 11.45
N GLY A 311 -28.31 -5.67 10.70
CA GLY A 311 -29.42 -4.82 11.13
C GLY A 311 -29.08 -3.33 11.32
N LEU A 312 -27.87 -2.91 10.95
CA LEU A 312 -27.38 -1.52 11.04
C LEU A 312 -26.92 -1.01 9.68
N SER A 313 -26.89 0.31 9.51
CA SER A 313 -26.25 0.91 8.34
C SER A 313 -24.73 0.81 8.45
N ALA A 314 -24.05 0.75 7.29
CA ALA A 314 -22.58 0.72 7.23
C ALA A 314 -21.93 1.86 8.01
N LYS A 315 -22.51 3.07 7.94
CA LYS A 315 -22.04 4.25 8.68
C LYS A 315 -22.04 4.04 10.20
N LYS A 316 -23.10 3.43 10.75
CA LYS A 316 -23.19 3.18 12.20
C LYS A 316 -22.12 2.19 12.65
N VAL A 317 -21.92 1.11 11.90
CA VAL A 317 -20.85 0.13 12.21
C VAL A 317 -19.46 0.77 12.06
N ALA A 318 -19.28 1.67 11.09
CA ALA A 318 -18.03 2.42 10.93
C ALA A 318 -17.75 3.33 12.14
N ASP A 319 -18.76 4.03 12.66
CA ASP A 319 -18.65 4.85 13.87
C ASP A 319 -18.30 3.99 15.11
N GLU A 320 -18.77 2.73 15.19
CA GLU A 320 -18.39 1.80 16.28
C GLU A 320 -16.90 1.44 16.25
N PHE A 321 -16.33 1.13 15.08
CA PHE A 321 -14.88 0.90 14.94
C PHE A 321 -14.07 2.14 15.37
N LEU A 322 -14.50 3.33 14.94
CA LEU A 322 -13.87 4.58 15.35
C LEU A 322 -13.96 4.77 16.88
N THR A 323 -15.10 4.44 17.49
CA THR A 323 -15.28 4.54 18.94
C THR A 323 -14.33 3.61 19.70
N ILE A 324 -14.12 2.38 19.22
CA ILE A 324 -13.13 1.45 19.78
C ILE A 324 -11.73 2.07 19.79
N VAL A 325 -11.32 2.67 18.66
CA VAL A 325 -10.02 3.34 18.52
C VAL A 325 -9.89 4.53 19.46
N CYS A 326 -10.90 5.40 19.52
CA CYS A 326 -10.91 6.56 20.42
C CYS A 326 -10.79 6.17 21.91
N GLN A 327 -11.40 5.04 22.31
CA GLN A 327 -11.30 4.54 23.68
C GLN A 327 -9.95 3.88 24.00
N SER A 328 -9.18 3.51 22.99
CA SER A 328 -7.88 2.84 23.12
C SER A 328 -6.70 3.80 22.95
N ALA A 329 -6.94 4.94 22.28
CA ALA A 329 -5.96 6.00 22.08
C ALA A 329 -5.48 6.60 23.42
N SER A 330 -4.23 7.08 23.43
CA SER A 330 -3.71 7.81 24.59
C SER A 330 -4.46 9.14 24.78
N ILE A 331 -4.53 9.63 26.01
CA ILE A 331 -5.26 10.88 26.34
C ILE A 331 -4.78 12.12 25.57
N ASN A 332 -3.50 12.12 25.17
CA ASN A 332 -2.89 13.17 24.37
C ASN A 332 -3.11 13.00 22.85
N GLY A 333 -3.88 12.00 22.42
CA GLY A 333 -4.10 11.65 21.01
C GLY A 333 -3.02 10.77 20.38
N SER A 334 -2.01 10.33 21.12
CA SER A 334 -1.00 9.39 20.58
C SER A 334 -1.64 8.05 20.21
N LEU A 335 -1.38 7.61 18.97
CA LEU A 335 -1.75 6.29 18.46
C LEU A 335 -0.49 5.44 18.36
N HIS A 336 -0.51 4.27 19.00
CA HIS A 336 0.58 3.32 18.90
C HIS A 336 0.39 2.43 17.66
N GLU A 337 1.29 1.47 17.46
CA GLU A 337 1.12 0.36 16.52
C GLU A 337 -0.10 -0.49 16.90
N GLU A 338 -0.15 -0.90 18.16
CA GLU A 338 -1.14 -1.84 18.69
C GLU A 338 -1.88 -1.27 19.90
N PHE A 339 -2.97 -1.91 20.29
CA PHE A 339 -3.55 -1.73 21.63
C PHE A 339 -3.76 -3.08 22.30
N ASP A 340 -3.47 -3.16 23.60
CA ASP A 340 -3.43 -4.41 24.35
C ASP A 340 -4.74 -5.19 24.24
N ARG A 341 -4.64 -6.49 23.91
CA ARG A 341 -5.80 -7.36 23.69
C ARG A 341 -6.67 -7.63 24.92
N ASN A 342 -6.23 -7.26 26.13
CA ASN A 342 -6.96 -7.46 27.37
C ASN A 342 -7.56 -6.14 27.89
N PHE A 343 -6.77 -5.07 27.89
CA PHE A 343 -7.11 -3.80 28.54
C PHE A 343 -7.39 -2.66 27.55
N GLY A 344 -6.91 -2.77 26.31
CA GLY A 344 -7.10 -1.78 25.26
C GLY A 344 -6.19 -0.55 25.34
N SER A 345 -5.17 -0.54 26.20
CA SER A 345 -4.15 0.53 26.23
C SER A 345 -3.17 0.39 25.07
N GLY A 346 -2.69 1.50 24.50
CA GLY A 346 -1.67 1.46 23.43
C GLY A 346 -0.37 0.73 23.84
N VAL A 347 0.14 -0.12 22.94
CA VAL A 347 1.38 -0.91 23.09
C VAL A 347 2.15 -1.00 21.77
N GLY A 348 3.38 -1.49 21.79
CA GLY A 348 4.27 -1.50 20.61
C GLY A 348 4.84 -0.12 20.29
N ALA A 349 5.16 0.13 19.03
CA ALA A 349 5.76 1.40 18.61
C ALA A 349 4.84 2.60 18.93
N ARG A 350 5.33 3.55 19.74
CA ARG A 350 4.61 4.77 20.10
C ARG A 350 4.60 5.76 18.93
N ASP A 351 3.46 6.43 18.72
CA ASP A 351 3.27 7.41 17.65
C ASP A 351 3.59 6.87 16.25
N LEU A 352 3.14 5.64 15.97
CA LEU A 352 3.34 5.02 14.67
C LEU A 352 2.70 5.88 13.57
N THR A 353 3.53 6.37 12.64
CA THR A 353 3.10 7.28 11.56
C THR A 353 1.92 6.70 10.76
N TRP A 354 1.94 5.39 10.51
CA TRP A 354 0.87 4.72 9.76
C TRP A 354 -0.47 4.72 10.51
N SER A 355 -0.48 4.53 11.84
CA SER A 355 -1.71 4.63 12.64
C SER A 355 -2.34 6.03 12.55
N HIS A 356 -1.50 7.08 12.59
CA HIS A 356 -1.96 8.47 12.41
C HIS A 356 -2.49 8.75 11.00
N VAL A 357 -1.79 8.25 9.96
CA VAL A 357 -2.25 8.40 8.57
C VAL A 357 -3.55 7.63 8.30
N ALA A 358 -3.71 6.43 8.88
CA ALA A 358 -4.95 5.65 8.80
C ALA A 358 -6.12 6.42 9.43
N PHE A 359 -5.91 7.12 10.55
CA PHE A 359 -6.93 7.96 11.16
C PHE A 359 -7.31 9.14 10.24
N LEU A 360 -6.33 9.81 9.65
CA LEU A 360 -6.58 10.91 8.72
C LEU A 360 -7.34 10.44 7.46
N SER A 361 -6.98 9.29 6.90
CA SER A 361 -7.66 8.71 5.73
C SER A 361 -9.10 8.32 6.05
N MET A 362 -9.31 7.64 7.18
CA MET A 362 -10.65 7.30 7.68
C MET A 362 -11.49 8.56 7.92
N ASN A 363 -10.94 9.60 8.56
CA ASN A 363 -11.68 10.83 8.84
C ASN A 363 -12.09 11.57 7.56
N ARG A 364 -11.27 11.51 6.52
CA ARG A 364 -11.63 12.00 5.18
C ARG A 364 -12.79 11.21 4.58
N ALA A 365 -12.73 9.88 4.64
CA ALA A 365 -13.82 9.03 4.17
C ALA A 365 -15.13 9.31 4.93
N ARG A 366 -15.07 9.44 6.26
CA ARG A 366 -16.20 9.82 7.12
C ARG A 366 -16.82 11.17 6.71
N SER A 367 -16.00 12.09 6.22
CA SER A 367 -16.41 13.41 5.71
C SER A 367 -16.86 13.41 4.25
N GLY A 368 -16.91 12.26 3.58
CA GLY A 368 -17.29 12.15 2.17
C GLY A 368 -16.21 12.64 1.19
N LEU A 369 -14.96 12.77 1.63
CA LEU A 369 -13.84 13.20 0.79
C LEU A 369 -13.20 12.02 0.05
N PRO A 370 -12.64 12.22 -1.15
CA PRO A 370 -11.98 11.15 -1.89
C PRO A 370 -10.72 10.65 -1.18
N GLU A 371 -10.28 9.45 -1.58
CA GLU A 371 -8.98 8.86 -1.20
C GLU A 371 -7.82 9.81 -1.52
N PHE A 372 -6.71 9.64 -0.79
CA PHE A 372 -5.45 10.31 -1.10
C PHE A 372 -4.89 9.82 -2.43
#